data_AF-A0A6B0Y1S0-F1
#
_entry.id   AF-A0A6B0Y1S0-F1
#
_cell.length_a   1.000
_cell.length_b   1.000
_cell.length_c   1.000
_cell.angle_alpha   90.00
_cell.angle_beta   90.00
_cell.angle_gamma   90.00
#
_symmetry.space_group_name_H-M   'P 1'
#
loop_
_entity.id
_entity.type
_entity.pdbx_description
1 polymer ?
#
loop_
_entity_poly.entity_id
_entity_poly.type
_entity_poly.pdbx_seq_one_letter_code
_entity_poly.pdbx_strand_id
1 'polypeptide(L)'
;MTTIEKKYLARIAKTKPTSARLAFRGHADSSWKLHSGATRRLLQEIRAKGSPDDQRSSTFAKLYVSYHRSVLLAAARNSGLDATTGLRDSDLQLLSKLQHLGAATGLLDFTWDSLVALWFATAAPQGRQCPGRVIVVNLNDSTNFQRLAALPEHQTLESAFPLAPGNAGRQYYWEPRYQDEASNRVLRQRSVFLIGRPLGPEVSKDGIVAQLTIQKEDKEIIRKELESLFGVSEQSLFPDIHGFARANSQSAPISHLDDPEFFETRGIELYQSGEYLAAIHSYGDCIRLDPGRWMAYYLRGNAWAQVNERVKAVDDYTDALELLRMEAKKTVGPRRAYHDHHILMAAFNRGNMRYSLGEYDDACKDYGEAIRLAADGQHAMLWYNRANARARMGDFAAALEDYDHAIRGNVGHARFNKGNALLKMGRLEDALECFLKTSKTLDSEQLKNNIAIVREVLKRIGASTKSVSTFEQESGSFAGMDLVTLHVNQVELSKLSPDPATMTKRLGAGRTYLCSGSAGNVGNFGGGGTDGGRGLSGENGFGLRIAYREAEQSQI
;
A
#
# COMPACT_ATOMS: atom_id res chain seq x y z
N MET A 1 -18.48 -20.21 3.77
CA MET A 1 -18.87 -19.83 5.14
C MET A 1 -17.89 -18.80 5.68
N THR A 2 -18.39 -17.61 5.98
CA THR A 2 -17.65 -16.42 6.45
C THR A 2 -17.19 -16.57 7.91
N THR A 3 -16.31 -15.68 8.40
CA THR A 3 -15.91 -15.63 9.82
C THR A 3 -17.12 -15.38 10.72
N ILE A 4 -17.97 -14.44 10.30
CA ILE A 4 -19.25 -14.12 10.92
C ILE A 4 -20.12 -15.37 11.04
N GLU A 5 -20.31 -16.12 9.94
CA GLU A 5 -21.14 -17.34 9.92
C GLU A 5 -20.59 -18.45 10.81
N LYS A 6 -19.29 -18.75 10.69
CA LYS A 6 -18.63 -19.86 11.39
C LYS A 6 -18.56 -19.65 12.90
N LYS A 7 -18.17 -18.44 13.33
CA LYS A 7 -17.85 -18.17 14.74
C LYS A 7 -18.99 -17.56 15.51
N TYR A 8 -19.78 -16.69 14.89
CA TYR A 8 -20.66 -15.77 15.61
C TYR A 8 -22.15 -15.99 15.33
N LEU A 9 -22.59 -16.00 14.06
CA LEU A 9 -24.01 -16.19 13.73
C LEU A 9 -24.54 -17.56 14.12
N ALA A 10 -23.76 -18.65 13.97
CA ALA A 10 -24.19 -19.97 14.43
C ALA A 10 -24.46 -20.00 15.95
N ARG A 11 -23.71 -19.23 16.74
CA ARG A 11 -23.91 -19.12 18.20
C ARG A 11 -25.11 -18.24 18.53
N ILE A 12 -25.31 -17.15 17.79
CA ILE A 12 -26.50 -16.29 17.88
C ILE A 12 -27.76 -17.06 17.47
N ALA A 13 -27.68 -17.90 16.44
CA ALA A 13 -28.79 -18.73 15.97
C ALA A 13 -29.16 -19.82 17.00
N LYS A 14 -28.17 -20.43 17.67
CA LYS A 14 -28.43 -21.37 18.79
C LYS A 14 -29.16 -20.72 19.97
N THR A 15 -29.08 -19.39 20.10
CA THR A 15 -29.86 -18.64 21.11
C THR A 15 -31.29 -18.27 20.67
N LYS A 16 -31.71 -18.62 19.44
CA LYS A 16 -33.08 -18.40 18.92
C LYS A 16 -33.94 -19.67 19.08
N PRO A 17 -34.78 -19.79 20.14
CA PRO A 17 -35.97 -20.63 20.04
C PRO A 17 -36.83 -20.17 18.86
N THR A 18 -37.47 -21.11 18.16
CA THR A 18 -38.20 -20.94 16.89
C THR A 18 -39.34 -19.89 16.92
N SER A 19 -39.63 -19.29 18.08
CA SER A 19 -40.67 -18.28 18.31
C SER A 19 -40.21 -17.04 19.13
N ALA A 20 -38.93 -16.92 19.50
CA ALA A 20 -38.44 -15.86 20.40
C ALA A 20 -38.20 -14.50 19.72
N ARG A 21 -38.77 -13.40 20.27
CA ARG A 21 -38.40 -12.02 19.88
C ARG A 21 -37.10 -11.61 20.56
N LEU A 22 -35.97 -11.88 19.91
CA LEU A 22 -34.66 -11.50 20.42
C LEU A 22 -34.24 -10.11 19.98
N ALA A 23 -33.81 -9.28 20.94
CA ALA A 23 -33.17 -8.00 20.65
C ALA A 23 -31.68 -8.06 21.00
N PHE A 24 -30.87 -7.35 20.22
CA PHE A 24 -29.41 -7.41 20.27
C PHE A 24 -28.81 -6.04 20.59
N ARG A 25 -27.70 -6.00 21.33
CA ARG A 25 -26.93 -4.77 21.54
C ARG A 25 -25.44 -5.03 21.45
N GLY A 26 -24.77 -4.28 20.57
CA GLY A 26 -23.31 -4.31 20.45
C GLY A 26 -22.65 -3.36 21.42
N HIS A 27 -21.64 -3.86 22.14
CA HIS A 27 -20.70 -3.08 22.92
C HIS A 27 -19.32 -3.24 22.32
N ALA A 28 -18.69 -2.12 21.99
CA ALA A 28 -17.33 -2.10 21.48
C ALA A 28 -16.31 -2.62 22.50
N ASP A 29 -16.59 -2.49 23.80
CA ASP A 29 -15.76 -2.99 24.89
C ASP A 29 -16.59 -3.91 25.78
N SER A 30 -16.14 -5.16 25.94
CA SER A 30 -16.83 -6.17 26.72
C SER A 30 -16.91 -5.84 28.22
N SER A 31 -16.05 -4.96 28.73
CA SER A 31 -16.06 -4.52 30.13
C SER A 31 -17.17 -3.50 30.44
N TRP A 32 -17.79 -2.91 29.41
CA TRP A 32 -18.81 -1.90 29.62
C TRP A 32 -20.07 -2.48 30.28
N LYS A 33 -20.49 -1.82 31.36
CA LYS A 33 -21.77 -2.11 32.02
C LYS A 33 -22.93 -1.72 31.10
N LEU A 34 -24.05 -2.43 31.23
CA LEU A 34 -25.28 -2.15 30.48
C LEU A 34 -26.05 -0.96 31.07
N HIS A 35 -25.39 0.20 31.09
CA HIS A 35 -25.97 1.45 31.57
C HIS A 35 -26.34 2.37 30.40
N SER A 36 -27.44 3.12 30.55
CA SER A 36 -27.78 4.19 29.61
C SER A 36 -26.81 5.37 29.74
N GLY A 37 -26.87 6.32 28.80
CA GLY A 37 -26.06 7.54 28.86
C GLY A 37 -26.37 8.35 30.13
N ALA A 38 -27.65 8.56 30.41
CA ALA A 38 -28.13 9.29 31.59
C ALA A 38 -27.64 8.64 32.88
N THR A 39 -27.75 7.30 33.00
CA THR A 39 -27.27 6.56 34.18
C THR A 39 -25.79 6.80 34.42
N ARG A 40 -24.95 6.69 33.38
CA ARG A 40 -23.50 6.91 33.51
C ARG A 40 -23.19 8.32 34.00
N ARG A 41 -23.86 9.32 33.41
CA ARG A 41 -23.66 10.73 33.75
C ARG A 41 -24.08 11.03 35.20
N LEU A 42 -25.24 10.52 35.64
CA LEU A 42 -25.73 10.73 37.01
C LEU A 42 -24.88 10.02 38.07
N LEU A 43 -24.40 8.81 37.79
CA LEU A 43 -23.51 8.10 38.72
C LEU A 43 -22.17 8.82 38.91
N GLN A 44 -21.68 9.51 37.87
CA GLN A 44 -20.48 10.34 37.97
C GLN A 44 -20.71 11.57 38.87
N GLU A 45 -21.86 12.22 38.76
CA GLU A 45 -22.21 13.40 39.57
C GLU A 45 -22.44 13.09 41.06
N ILE A 46 -23.04 11.93 41.38
CA ILE A 46 -23.39 11.55 42.76
C ILE A 46 -22.15 11.15 43.61
N ARG A 47 -20.92 11.29 43.07
CA ARG A 47 -19.63 10.93 43.71
C ARG A 47 -19.63 9.54 44.38
N ALA A 48 -20.31 8.56 43.80
CA ALA A 48 -20.28 7.20 44.29
C ALA A 48 -19.17 6.40 43.61
N LYS A 49 -18.28 5.78 44.40
CA LYS A 49 -17.50 4.61 43.95
C LYS A 49 -18.45 3.43 43.72
N GLY A 50 -19.23 3.49 42.65
CA GLY A 50 -19.81 2.34 41.95
C GLY A 50 -20.53 1.25 42.76
N SER A 51 -21.22 1.55 43.87
CA SER A 51 -22.02 0.55 44.56
C SER A 51 -23.29 0.23 43.75
N PRO A 52 -23.64 -1.06 43.53
CA PRO A 52 -24.90 -1.46 42.92
C PRO A 52 -26.15 -0.94 43.66
N ASP A 53 -26.04 -0.70 44.97
CA ASP A 53 -27.15 -0.25 45.81
C ASP A 53 -27.57 1.20 45.52
N ASP A 54 -26.65 2.04 45.02
CA ASP A 54 -26.95 3.46 44.77
C ASP A 54 -27.97 3.65 43.64
N GLN A 55 -28.00 2.74 42.66
CA GLN A 55 -28.96 2.75 41.55
C GLN A 55 -30.39 2.40 41.98
N ARG A 56 -30.52 1.70 43.11
CA ARG A 56 -31.80 1.29 43.71
C ARG A 56 -32.31 2.30 44.72
N SER A 57 -31.49 3.30 45.07
CA SER A 57 -31.88 4.35 46.02
C SER A 57 -33.04 5.19 45.49
N SER A 58 -33.93 5.59 46.39
CA SER A 58 -35.00 6.56 46.09
C SER A 58 -34.44 7.90 45.58
N THR A 59 -33.23 8.25 46.01
CA THR A 59 -32.52 9.47 45.61
C THR A 59 -32.12 9.42 44.15
N PHE A 60 -31.53 8.32 43.68
CA PHE A 60 -31.16 8.15 42.27
C PHE A 60 -32.40 8.22 41.36
N ALA A 61 -33.51 7.56 41.74
CA ALA A 61 -34.74 7.60 40.97
C ALA A 61 -35.28 9.04 40.80
N LYS A 62 -35.27 9.85 41.87
CA LYS A 62 -35.68 11.26 41.83
C LYS A 62 -34.76 12.11 40.92
N LEU A 63 -33.44 11.94 41.06
CA LEU A 63 -32.46 12.63 40.23
C LEU A 63 -32.57 12.25 38.76
N TYR A 64 -32.82 10.97 38.48
CA TYR A 64 -33.01 10.45 37.12
C TYR A 64 -34.22 11.08 36.43
N VAL A 65 -35.37 11.17 37.12
CA VAL A 65 -36.56 11.85 36.59
C VAL A 65 -36.29 13.33 36.36
N SER A 66 -35.70 14.02 37.34
CA SER A 66 -35.38 15.45 37.26
C SER A 66 -34.45 15.76 36.08
N TYR A 67 -33.42 14.92 35.87
CA TYR A 67 -32.50 15.04 34.75
C TYR A 67 -33.24 14.98 33.40
N HIS A 68 -34.08 13.96 33.18
CA HIS A 68 -34.80 13.84 31.92
C HIS A 68 -35.79 14.98 31.72
N ARG A 69 -36.55 15.36 32.76
CA ARG A 69 -37.54 16.42 32.68
C ARG A 69 -36.91 17.78 32.38
N SER A 70 -35.92 18.18 33.18
CA SER A 70 -35.40 19.56 33.15
C SER A 70 -34.23 19.73 32.19
N VAL A 71 -33.30 18.76 32.13
CA VAL A 71 -32.05 18.90 31.36
C VAL A 71 -32.23 18.48 29.91
N LEU A 72 -33.06 17.47 29.65
CA LEU A 72 -33.29 16.98 28.28
C LEU A 72 -34.59 17.53 27.69
N LEU A 73 -35.74 17.16 28.25
CA LEU A 73 -37.04 17.45 27.65
C LEU A 73 -37.37 18.94 27.64
N ALA A 74 -37.36 19.61 28.80
CA ALA A 74 -37.68 21.04 28.87
C ALA A 74 -36.70 21.88 28.03
N ALA A 75 -35.40 21.60 28.11
CA ALA A 75 -34.39 22.30 27.33
C ALA A 75 -34.57 22.10 25.81
N ALA A 76 -34.87 20.88 25.37
CA ALA A 76 -35.10 20.58 23.96
C ALA A 76 -36.38 21.25 23.44
N ARG A 77 -37.46 21.25 24.24
CA ARG A 77 -38.74 21.90 23.91
C ARG A 77 -38.63 23.42 23.85
N ASN A 78 -37.94 24.02 24.80
CA ASN A 78 -37.68 25.47 24.79
C ASN A 78 -36.86 25.88 23.56
N SER A 79 -36.06 24.96 23.03
CA SER A 79 -35.31 25.13 21.78
C SER A 79 -36.12 24.76 20.51
N GLY A 80 -37.40 24.40 20.64
CA GLY A 80 -38.28 24.02 19.52
C GLY A 80 -37.96 22.68 18.85
N LEU A 81 -37.18 21.81 19.49
CA LEU A 81 -36.75 20.53 18.92
C LEU A 81 -37.85 19.45 18.88
N ASP A 82 -39.03 19.73 19.44
CA ASP A 82 -40.17 18.82 19.52
C ASP A 82 -41.22 19.03 18.42
N ALA A 83 -40.98 19.90 17.44
CA ALA A 83 -41.96 20.28 16.41
C ALA A 83 -41.50 19.93 14.99
N THR A 84 -41.20 18.65 14.73
CA THR A 84 -40.61 18.21 13.45
C THR A 84 -41.63 18.01 12.31
N THR A 85 -42.92 17.82 12.61
CA THR A 85 -43.99 17.56 11.61
C THR A 85 -45.23 18.44 11.80
N GLY A 86 -45.12 19.56 12.54
CA GLY A 86 -46.25 20.42 12.90
C GLY A 86 -47.09 19.90 14.08
N LEU A 87 -46.88 18.65 14.51
CA LEU A 87 -47.35 18.09 15.76
C LEU A 87 -46.21 18.02 16.78
N ARG A 88 -46.56 18.11 18.06
CA ARG A 88 -45.59 18.06 19.16
C ARG A 88 -45.18 16.62 19.45
N ASP A 89 -43.88 16.36 19.48
CA ASP A 89 -43.33 15.07 19.87
C ASP A 89 -43.67 14.73 21.34
N SER A 90 -44.05 13.46 21.56
CA SER A 90 -44.10 12.87 22.90
C SER A 90 -42.70 12.84 23.53
N ASP A 91 -42.64 12.70 24.86
CA ASP A 91 -41.36 12.66 25.59
C ASP A 91 -40.43 11.56 25.07
N LEU A 92 -41.00 10.40 24.70
CA LEU A 92 -40.23 9.25 24.25
C LEU A 92 -39.71 9.41 22.81
N GLN A 93 -40.51 10.01 21.92
CA GLN A 93 -40.07 10.37 20.57
C GLN A 93 -38.95 11.41 20.61
N LEU A 94 -39.09 12.44 21.46
CA LEU A 94 -38.06 13.46 21.60
C LEU A 94 -36.75 12.85 22.17
N LEU A 95 -36.85 12.01 23.19
CA LEU A 95 -35.67 11.33 23.75
C LEU A 95 -34.99 10.40 22.74
N SER A 96 -35.72 9.68 21.89
CA SER A 96 -35.09 8.82 20.88
C SER A 96 -34.36 9.62 19.82
N LYS A 97 -34.94 10.74 19.35
CA LYS A 97 -34.28 11.69 18.45
C LYS A 97 -32.99 12.21 19.08
N LEU A 98 -33.06 12.71 20.31
CA LEU A 98 -31.90 13.21 21.06
C LEU A 98 -30.82 12.14 21.26
N GLN A 99 -31.20 10.89 21.58
CA GLN A 99 -30.26 9.78 21.77
C GLN A 99 -29.43 9.50 20.52
N HIS A 100 -30.04 9.53 19.33
CA HIS A 100 -29.31 9.35 18.08
C HIS A 100 -28.46 10.56 17.72
N LEU A 101 -28.78 11.75 18.20
CA LEU A 101 -27.90 12.91 18.12
C LEU A 101 -26.75 12.90 19.15
N GLY A 102 -26.67 11.86 19.98
CA GLY A 102 -25.59 11.68 20.97
C GLY A 102 -25.91 12.20 22.36
N ALA A 103 -27.15 12.63 22.62
CA ALA A 103 -27.55 13.02 23.97
C ALA A 103 -27.54 11.81 24.92
N ALA A 104 -27.16 12.06 26.18
CA ALA A 104 -27.10 11.03 27.21
C ALA A 104 -28.50 10.74 27.77
N THR A 105 -29.33 10.00 27.04
CA THR A 105 -30.70 9.68 27.50
C THR A 105 -30.75 8.41 28.35
N GLY A 106 -31.92 8.14 28.89
CA GLY A 106 -32.26 6.94 29.65
C GLY A 106 -32.49 5.70 28.81
N LEU A 107 -32.59 5.85 27.49
CA LEU A 107 -32.87 4.76 26.57
C LEU A 107 -31.66 3.85 26.38
N LEU A 108 -31.91 2.55 26.40
CA LEU A 108 -30.93 1.54 26.00
C LEU A 108 -31.26 1.07 24.59
N ASP A 109 -30.39 1.44 23.65
CA ASP A 109 -30.55 1.17 22.22
C ASP A 109 -30.20 -0.30 21.90
N PHE A 110 -31.22 -1.10 21.62
CA PHE A 110 -31.08 -2.44 21.07
C PHE A 110 -31.53 -2.42 19.61
N THR A 111 -31.24 -3.50 18.88
CA THR A 111 -31.64 -3.68 17.49
C THR A 111 -32.25 -5.07 17.30
N TRP A 112 -33.21 -5.18 16.40
CA TRP A 112 -33.71 -6.47 15.95
C TRP A 112 -32.74 -7.21 15.02
N ASP A 113 -31.68 -6.53 14.57
CA ASP A 113 -30.73 -7.05 13.61
C ASP A 113 -29.39 -7.40 14.27
N SER A 114 -29.09 -8.70 14.33
CA SER A 114 -27.84 -9.18 14.91
C SER A 114 -26.59 -8.70 14.17
N LEU A 115 -26.67 -8.38 12.86
CA LEU A 115 -25.56 -7.85 12.09
C LEU A 115 -25.25 -6.41 12.47
N VAL A 116 -26.28 -5.60 12.73
CA VAL A 116 -26.14 -4.24 13.25
C VAL A 116 -25.51 -4.26 14.64
N ALA A 117 -25.97 -5.15 15.54
CA ALA A 117 -25.35 -5.30 16.85
C ALA A 117 -23.89 -5.76 16.75
N LEU A 118 -23.57 -6.65 15.81
CA LEU A 118 -22.21 -7.08 15.57
C LEU A 118 -21.34 -5.91 15.08
N TRP A 119 -21.85 -5.08 14.17
CA TRP A 119 -21.15 -3.88 13.71
C TRP A 119 -20.76 -2.97 14.89
N PHE A 120 -21.69 -2.68 15.79
CA PHE A 120 -21.41 -1.89 17.01
C PHE A 120 -20.42 -2.57 17.96
N ALA A 121 -20.45 -3.90 18.06
CA ALA A 121 -19.50 -4.65 18.88
C ALA A 121 -18.06 -4.63 18.34
N THR A 122 -17.89 -4.40 17.02
CA THR A 122 -16.58 -4.28 16.39
C THR A 122 -15.98 -2.89 16.40
N ALA A 123 -16.71 -1.87 16.87
CA ALA A 123 -16.16 -0.52 16.93
C ALA A 123 -14.91 -0.43 17.82
N ALA A 124 -14.06 0.57 17.54
CA ALA A 124 -12.82 0.84 18.24
C ALA A 124 -12.88 2.24 18.88
N PRO A 125 -13.57 2.40 20.03
CA PRO A 125 -13.70 3.69 20.70
C PRO A 125 -12.30 4.21 21.07
N GLN A 126 -11.97 5.42 20.61
CA GLN A 126 -10.69 6.08 20.86
C GLN A 126 -9.47 5.27 20.37
N GLY A 127 -9.65 4.42 19.36
CA GLY A 127 -8.58 3.58 18.80
C GLY A 127 -8.14 2.41 19.70
N ARG A 128 -8.83 2.16 20.81
CA ARG A 128 -8.47 1.09 21.75
C ARG A 128 -8.80 -0.28 21.19
N GLN A 129 -7.81 -1.17 21.19
CA GLN A 129 -7.94 -2.58 20.81
C GLN A 129 -8.37 -3.42 22.02
N CYS A 130 -9.67 -3.60 22.21
CA CYS A 130 -10.25 -4.47 23.25
C CYS A 130 -11.32 -5.40 22.68
N PRO A 131 -11.64 -6.53 23.36
CA PRO A 131 -12.76 -7.39 22.96
C PRO A 131 -14.08 -6.64 23.00
N GLY A 132 -14.96 -6.93 22.04
CA GLY A 132 -16.35 -6.45 22.03
C GLY A 132 -17.29 -7.47 22.66
N ARG A 133 -18.58 -7.11 22.75
CA ARG A 133 -19.64 -8.02 23.20
C ARG A 133 -20.95 -7.74 22.49
N VAL A 134 -21.65 -8.79 22.07
CA VAL A 134 -23.07 -8.73 21.71
C VAL A 134 -23.89 -9.26 22.87
N ILE A 135 -24.85 -8.45 23.33
CA ILE A 135 -25.81 -8.79 24.36
C ILE A 135 -27.12 -9.15 23.66
N VAL A 136 -27.73 -10.26 24.06
CA VAL A 136 -28.99 -10.76 23.51
C VAL A 136 -30.01 -10.81 24.63
N VAL A 137 -31.19 -10.24 24.42
CA VAL A 137 -32.31 -10.32 25.37
C VAL A 137 -33.52 -10.96 24.71
N ASN A 138 -34.24 -11.80 25.46
CA ASN A 138 -35.49 -12.38 25.01
C ASN A 138 -36.69 -11.53 25.45
N LEU A 139 -37.25 -10.74 24.54
CA LEU A 139 -38.37 -9.84 24.82
C LEU A 139 -39.74 -10.54 24.84
N ASN A 140 -39.81 -11.85 24.58
CA ASN A 140 -41.02 -12.63 24.84
C ASN A 140 -41.20 -12.99 26.32
N ASP A 141 -40.19 -12.76 27.16
CA ASP A 141 -40.31 -12.97 28.59
C ASP A 141 -41.17 -11.87 29.21
N SER A 142 -42.48 -12.11 29.25
CA SER A 142 -43.47 -11.19 29.83
C SER A 142 -43.34 -11.00 31.33
N THR A 143 -42.52 -11.82 32.01
CA THR A 143 -42.26 -11.64 33.45
C THR A 143 -41.29 -10.48 33.69
N ASN A 144 -40.34 -10.26 32.77
CA ASN A 144 -39.31 -9.24 32.89
C ASN A 144 -39.52 -8.05 31.94
N PHE A 145 -40.14 -8.27 30.78
CA PHE A 145 -40.33 -7.26 29.74
C PHE A 145 -41.79 -7.02 29.41
N GLN A 146 -42.18 -5.76 29.36
CA GLN A 146 -43.49 -5.31 28.92
C GLN A 146 -43.36 -4.35 27.73
N ARG A 147 -44.08 -4.63 26.64
CA ARG A 147 -44.12 -3.72 25.50
C ARG A 147 -44.91 -2.47 25.83
N LEU A 148 -44.36 -1.30 25.55
CA LEU A 148 -45.12 -0.06 25.43
C LEU A 148 -45.78 -0.03 24.05
N ALA A 149 -47.11 -0.11 24.01
CA ALA A 149 -47.89 0.03 22.79
C ALA A 149 -47.88 1.48 22.27
N ALA A 150 -48.61 1.75 21.18
CA ALA A 150 -48.67 3.05 20.48
C ALA A 150 -48.69 4.23 21.46
N LEU A 151 -47.84 5.22 21.20
CA LEU A 151 -47.70 6.39 22.04
C LEU A 151 -48.94 7.27 21.90
N PRO A 152 -49.69 7.58 22.98
CA PRO A 152 -50.67 8.66 22.93
C PRO A 152 -49.98 9.96 22.54
N GLU A 153 -50.69 10.88 21.87
CA GLU A 153 -50.18 12.20 21.44
C GLU A 153 -49.55 13.03 22.57
N HIS A 154 -49.78 12.65 23.84
CA HIS A 154 -49.26 13.32 25.03
C HIS A 154 -48.61 12.37 26.05
N GLN A 155 -47.96 11.29 25.61
CA GLN A 155 -47.22 10.44 26.55
C GLN A 155 -46.15 11.26 27.32
N THR A 156 -46.27 11.29 28.65
CA THR A 156 -45.32 11.97 29.54
C THR A 156 -44.23 11.02 30.02
N LEU A 157 -43.11 11.57 30.46
CA LEU A 157 -41.97 10.87 31.04
C LEU A 157 -42.39 9.91 32.16
N GLU A 158 -43.36 10.29 32.99
CA GLU A 158 -43.84 9.48 34.12
C GLU A 158 -44.63 8.25 33.67
N SER A 159 -45.30 8.35 32.52
CA SER A 159 -46.00 7.23 31.88
C SER A 159 -45.06 6.36 31.04
N ALA A 160 -44.02 6.95 30.44
CA ALA A 160 -43.01 6.26 29.63
C ALA A 160 -41.96 5.54 30.49
N PHE A 161 -41.59 6.15 31.63
CA PHE A 161 -40.67 5.63 32.63
C PHE A 161 -41.44 5.44 33.95
N PRO A 162 -42.07 4.27 34.17
CA PRO A 162 -42.76 3.98 35.42
C PRO A 162 -41.74 3.73 36.55
N LEU A 163 -41.07 4.79 36.96
CA LEU A 163 -40.06 4.84 38.03
C LEU A 163 -40.72 5.00 39.42
N ALA A 164 -42.06 4.97 39.49
CA ALA A 164 -42.83 4.99 40.72
C ALA A 164 -42.47 3.76 41.60
N PRO A 165 -42.41 3.92 42.94
CA PRO A 165 -41.98 2.86 43.86
C PRO A 165 -42.72 1.52 43.72
N GLY A 166 -43.98 1.53 43.26
CA GLY A 166 -44.81 0.34 43.08
C GLY A 166 -44.55 -0.49 41.82
N ASN A 167 -43.74 0.00 40.86
CA ASN A 167 -43.41 -0.70 39.60
C ASN A 167 -41.95 -1.19 39.56
N ALA A 168 -41.32 -1.35 40.73
CA ALA A 168 -39.87 -1.44 40.93
C ALA A 168 -39.11 -2.59 40.23
N GLY A 169 -39.79 -3.55 39.58
CA GLY A 169 -39.16 -4.72 38.95
C GLY A 169 -39.37 -4.88 37.44
N ARG A 170 -40.26 -4.11 36.78
CA ARG A 170 -40.59 -4.33 35.36
C ARG A 170 -39.74 -3.47 34.43
N GLN A 171 -39.22 -4.08 33.36
CA GLN A 171 -38.58 -3.37 32.26
C GLN A 171 -39.57 -3.20 31.11
N TYR A 172 -39.48 -2.07 30.45
CA TYR A 172 -40.33 -1.73 29.34
C TYR A 172 -39.51 -1.71 28.06
N TYR A 173 -40.15 -1.99 26.94
CA TYR A 173 -39.52 -1.80 25.65
C TYR A 173 -40.45 -1.11 24.67
N TRP A 174 -39.88 -0.26 23.83
CA TRP A 174 -40.59 0.49 22.81
C TRP A 174 -39.92 0.30 21.46
N GLU A 175 -40.75 0.14 20.44
CA GLU A 175 -40.35 -0.05 19.04
C GLU A 175 -40.99 1.09 18.23
N PRO A 176 -40.19 2.05 17.76
CA PRO A 176 -40.68 3.17 16.97
C PRO A 176 -41.30 2.72 15.65
N ARG A 177 -42.46 3.30 15.27
CA ARG A 177 -43.18 2.97 14.03
C ARG A 177 -42.73 3.82 12.83
N TYR A 178 -43.06 3.32 11.63
CA TYR A 178 -42.58 3.80 10.32
C TYR A 178 -43.22 5.11 9.81
N GLN A 179 -44.01 5.81 10.63
CA GLN A 179 -44.84 6.96 10.21
C GLN A 179 -44.75 8.07 11.27
N ASP A 180 -43.62 8.79 11.31
CA ASP A 180 -43.36 10.00 12.13
C ASP A 180 -42.77 9.80 13.54
N GLU A 181 -42.64 8.55 14.02
CA GLU A 181 -42.06 8.28 15.36
C GLU A 181 -40.52 8.16 15.37
N ALA A 182 -39.88 8.06 14.21
CA ALA A 182 -38.51 7.58 14.07
C ALA A 182 -37.70 8.35 13.02
N SER A 183 -36.42 8.64 13.32
CA SER A 183 -35.49 9.14 12.30
C SER A 183 -35.07 8.04 11.34
N ASN A 184 -34.59 8.40 10.14
CA ASN A 184 -34.05 7.44 9.17
C ASN A 184 -32.99 6.51 9.79
N ARG A 185 -32.22 7.01 10.75
CA ARG A 185 -31.23 6.23 11.50
C ARG A 185 -31.86 5.16 12.39
N VAL A 186 -32.90 5.47 13.15
CA VAL A 186 -33.67 4.50 13.96
C VAL A 186 -34.15 3.34 13.09
N LEU A 187 -34.66 3.67 11.89
CA LEU A 187 -35.19 2.70 10.94
C LEU A 187 -34.08 1.82 10.35
N ARG A 188 -32.96 2.41 9.90
CA ARG A 188 -31.81 1.65 9.37
C ARG A 188 -31.19 0.73 10.40
N GLN A 189 -31.13 1.17 11.66
CA GLN A 189 -30.59 0.39 12.76
C GLN A 189 -31.59 -0.64 13.30
N ARG A 190 -32.85 -0.65 12.82
CA ARG A 190 -33.93 -1.51 13.31
C ARG A 190 -34.05 -1.45 14.83
N SER A 191 -34.00 -0.24 15.37
CA SER A 191 -33.87 0.00 16.81
C SER A 191 -35.10 -0.43 17.61
N VAL A 192 -34.85 -0.93 18.81
CA VAL A 192 -35.80 -1.17 19.87
C VAL A 192 -35.19 -0.66 21.17
N PHE A 193 -35.93 0.16 21.91
CA PHE A 193 -35.40 0.82 23.11
C PHE A 193 -35.88 0.10 24.36
N LEU A 194 -34.96 -0.31 25.22
CA LEU A 194 -35.28 -0.72 26.59
C LEU A 194 -35.34 0.51 27.51
N ILE A 195 -36.37 0.54 28.35
CA ILE A 195 -36.80 1.68 29.15
C ILE A 195 -37.11 1.19 30.57
N GLY A 196 -36.64 1.91 31.58
CA GLY A 196 -36.89 1.57 32.99
C GLY A 196 -35.69 1.87 33.89
N ARG A 197 -35.66 1.23 35.07
CA ARG A 197 -34.50 1.33 35.98
C ARG A 197 -33.23 0.82 35.27
N PRO A 198 -32.02 1.31 35.66
CA PRO A 198 -30.77 0.80 35.12
C PRO A 198 -30.73 -0.73 35.17
N LEU A 199 -30.31 -1.36 34.06
CA LEU A 199 -30.10 -2.80 34.03
C LEU A 199 -28.89 -3.12 34.91
N GLY A 200 -29.16 -3.46 36.17
CA GLY A 200 -28.15 -3.92 37.11
C GLY A 200 -27.53 -5.25 36.66
N PRO A 201 -26.39 -5.65 37.24
CA PRO A 201 -25.72 -6.92 36.93
C PRO A 201 -26.60 -8.17 37.22
N GLU A 202 -27.74 -8.01 37.89
CA GLU A 202 -28.66 -9.07 38.30
C GLU A 202 -29.61 -9.61 37.22
N VAL A 203 -29.75 -8.96 36.05
CA VAL A 203 -30.51 -9.53 34.92
C VAL A 203 -29.84 -10.80 34.33
N SER A 204 -28.70 -11.21 34.90
CA SER A 204 -27.88 -12.34 34.47
C SER A 204 -28.17 -13.67 35.16
N LYS A 205 -28.96 -13.74 36.25
CA LYS A 205 -29.09 -15.01 37.00
C LYS A 205 -30.15 -15.98 36.44
N ASP A 206 -31.16 -15.50 35.72
CA ASP A 206 -32.29 -16.34 35.27
C ASP A 206 -32.37 -16.59 33.75
N GLY A 207 -31.27 -16.44 33.01
CA GLY A 207 -31.20 -16.88 31.60
C GLY A 207 -31.81 -15.93 30.56
N ILE A 208 -32.04 -14.67 30.93
CA ILE A 208 -32.67 -13.65 30.06
C ILE A 208 -31.67 -13.01 29.09
N VAL A 209 -30.37 -13.06 29.43
CA VAL A 209 -29.30 -12.36 28.70
C VAL A 209 -28.24 -13.34 28.22
N ALA A 210 -28.24 -13.69 26.94
CA ALA A 210 -27.08 -14.37 26.34
C ALA A 210 -26.01 -13.32 25.97
N GLN A 211 -24.74 -13.65 26.20
CA GLN A 211 -23.63 -12.77 25.86
C GLN A 211 -22.65 -13.49 24.94
N LEU A 212 -22.24 -12.81 23.88
CA LEU A 212 -21.26 -13.28 22.92
C LEU A 212 -20.09 -12.32 22.88
N THR A 213 -18.93 -12.77 23.35
CA THR A 213 -17.69 -12.00 23.26
C THR A 213 -17.16 -12.02 21.83
N ILE A 214 -16.83 -10.84 21.31
CA ILE A 214 -16.18 -10.66 20.00
C ILE A 214 -14.69 -10.43 20.27
N GLN A 215 -13.86 -11.35 19.82
CA GLN A 215 -12.42 -11.26 20.05
C GLN A 215 -11.84 -10.05 19.32
N LYS A 216 -10.83 -9.39 19.92
CA LYS A 216 -10.26 -8.15 19.35
C LYS A 216 -9.67 -8.41 17.95
N GLU A 217 -9.09 -9.59 17.74
CA GLU A 217 -8.46 -10.02 16.50
C GLU A 217 -9.48 -10.24 15.38
N ASP A 218 -10.73 -10.57 15.73
CA ASP A 218 -11.80 -10.83 14.76
C ASP A 218 -12.53 -9.54 14.32
N LYS A 219 -12.34 -8.40 15.01
CA LYS A 219 -13.13 -7.19 14.75
C LYS A 219 -12.97 -6.65 13.33
N GLU A 220 -11.73 -6.63 12.83
CA GLU A 220 -11.42 -6.07 11.52
C GLU A 220 -12.00 -6.92 10.39
N ILE A 221 -11.84 -8.25 10.46
CA ILE A 221 -12.39 -9.15 9.43
C ILE A 221 -13.92 -9.15 9.46
N ILE A 222 -14.53 -9.08 10.63
CA ILE A 222 -15.99 -8.94 10.77
C ILE A 222 -16.47 -7.64 10.12
N ARG A 223 -15.79 -6.51 10.31
CA ARG A 223 -16.18 -5.24 9.67
C ARG A 223 -16.14 -5.35 8.15
N LYS A 224 -15.06 -5.89 7.60
CA LYS A 224 -14.92 -6.12 6.15
C LYS A 224 -16.02 -7.02 5.61
N GLU A 225 -16.35 -8.11 6.31
CA GLU A 225 -17.43 -9.01 5.90
C GLU A 225 -18.81 -8.33 6.00
N LEU A 226 -19.08 -7.56 7.07
CA LEU A 226 -20.31 -6.79 7.24
C LEU A 226 -20.53 -5.79 6.10
N GLU A 227 -19.49 -5.08 5.71
CA GLU A 227 -19.54 -4.10 4.64
C GLU A 227 -19.68 -4.76 3.26
N SER A 228 -18.78 -5.67 2.92
CA SER A 228 -18.71 -6.27 1.57
C SER A 228 -19.82 -7.26 1.26
N LEU A 229 -20.31 -8.01 2.26
CA LEU A 229 -21.28 -9.10 2.04
C LEU A 229 -22.69 -8.73 2.46
N PHE A 230 -22.84 -7.84 3.45
CA PHE A 230 -24.13 -7.50 4.05
C PHE A 230 -24.52 -6.03 3.88
N GLY A 231 -23.65 -5.17 3.34
CA GLY A 231 -23.92 -3.75 3.16
C GLY A 231 -24.10 -2.98 4.48
N VAL A 232 -23.58 -3.51 5.60
CA VAL A 232 -23.66 -2.88 6.93
C VAL A 232 -22.38 -2.09 7.18
N SER A 233 -22.44 -0.77 7.00
CA SER A 233 -21.32 0.17 7.12
C SER A 233 -21.71 1.39 7.95
N GLU A 234 -20.75 2.27 8.26
CA GLU A 234 -21.06 3.55 8.91
C GLU A 234 -22.04 4.37 8.05
N GLN A 235 -21.81 4.46 6.75
CA GLN A 235 -22.70 5.19 5.85
C GLN A 235 -24.13 4.62 5.81
N SER A 236 -24.28 3.29 5.79
CA SER A 236 -25.62 2.68 5.72
C SER A 236 -26.39 2.75 7.04
N LEU A 237 -25.68 2.78 8.19
CA LEU A 237 -26.28 2.89 9.52
C LEU A 237 -26.54 4.32 9.99
N PHE A 238 -25.86 5.32 9.41
CA PHE A 238 -25.98 6.72 9.77
C PHE A 238 -26.26 7.60 8.54
N PRO A 239 -27.42 7.44 7.87
CA PRO A 239 -27.73 8.16 6.62
C PRO A 239 -28.24 9.60 6.84
N ASP A 240 -28.29 10.07 8.09
CA ASP A 240 -28.76 11.42 8.43
C ASP A 240 -27.64 12.47 8.30
N ILE A 241 -28.00 13.75 8.37
CA ILE A 241 -27.05 14.86 8.23
C ILE A 241 -25.92 14.81 9.27
N HIS A 242 -26.18 14.29 10.47
CA HIS A 242 -25.17 14.15 11.50
C HIS A 242 -24.19 13.01 11.20
N GLY A 243 -24.71 11.89 10.70
CA GLY A 243 -23.91 10.78 10.19
C GLY A 243 -23.02 11.20 9.02
N PHE A 244 -23.60 11.91 8.06
CA PHE A 244 -22.87 12.48 6.93
C PHE A 244 -21.77 13.45 7.39
N ALA A 245 -22.10 14.40 8.27
CA ALA A 245 -21.13 15.37 8.80
C ALA A 245 -20.01 14.69 9.60
N ARG A 246 -20.31 13.64 10.35
CA ARG A 246 -19.31 12.86 11.09
C ARG A 246 -18.38 12.09 10.15
N ALA A 247 -18.93 11.45 9.13
CA ALA A 247 -18.16 10.74 8.10
C ALA A 247 -17.24 11.67 7.29
N ASN A 248 -17.59 12.96 7.20
CA ASN A 248 -16.81 14.00 6.53
C ASN A 248 -16.22 15.03 7.51
N SER A 249 -15.98 14.62 8.76
CA SER A 249 -15.38 15.50 9.78
C SER A 249 -13.90 15.76 9.50
N GLN A 250 -13.32 16.79 10.13
CA GLN A 250 -11.92 17.18 9.93
C GLN A 250 -10.91 16.05 10.17
N SER A 251 -11.23 15.10 11.06
CA SER A 251 -10.37 13.95 11.38
C SER A 251 -10.74 12.67 10.64
N ALA A 252 -11.79 12.71 9.80
CA ALA A 252 -12.18 11.56 8.99
C ALA A 252 -11.22 11.39 7.80
N PRO A 253 -10.86 10.15 7.44
CA PRO A 253 -10.11 9.90 6.23
C PRO A 253 -10.91 10.32 5.00
N ILE A 254 -10.24 10.89 4.00
CA ILE A 254 -10.84 11.12 2.68
C ILE A 254 -11.19 9.75 2.10
N SER A 255 -12.48 9.46 2.03
CA SER A 255 -13.04 8.20 1.54
C SER A 255 -14.03 8.52 0.43
N HIS A 256 -14.21 7.59 -0.52
CA HIS A 256 -15.13 7.75 -1.66
C HIS A 256 -14.85 8.95 -2.58
N LEU A 257 -13.61 9.44 -2.60
CA LEU A 257 -13.16 10.39 -3.62
C LEU A 257 -12.85 9.61 -4.89
N ASP A 258 -13.65 9.82 -5.94
CA ASP A 258 -13.54 9.12 -7.22
C ASP A 258 -13.00 10.08 -8.31
N ASP A 259 -11.90 10.77 -8.00
CA ASP A 259 -11.21 11.67 -8.94
C ASP A 259 -9.79 11.14 -9.24
N PRO A 260 -9.52 10.63 -10.45
CA PRO A 260 -8.20 10.11 -10.80
C PRO A 260 -7.12 11.18 -10.73
N GLU A 261 -7.43 12.45 -11.01
CA GLU A 261 -6.45 13.54 -10.97
C GLU A 261 -5.95 13.79 -9.54
N PHE A 262 -6.85 13.77 -8.56
CA PHE A 262 -6.48 13.86 -7.14
C PHE A 262 -5.46 12.79 -6.75
N PHE A 263 -5.68 11.53 -7.16
CA PHE A 263 -4.79 10.43 -6.80
C PHE A 263 -3.45 10.50 -7.54
N GLU A 264 -3.43 10.98 -8.78
CA GLU A 264 -2.17 11.24 -9.50
C GLU A 264 -1.37 12.34 -8.79
N THR A 265 -1.98 13.49 -8.49
CA THR A 265 -1.31 14.61 -7.79
C THR A 265 -0.82 14.18 -6.41
N ARG A 266 -1.64 13.49 -5.63
CA ARG A 266 -1.24 12.95 -4.33
C ARG A 266 -0.07 11.97 -4.47
N GLY A 267 -0.09 11.11 -5.48
CA GLY A 267 1.00 10.18 -5.77
C GLY A 267 2.31 10.90 -6.07
N ILE A 268 2.26 12.01 -6.81
CA ILE A 268 3.43 12.85 -7.14
C ILE A 268 4.02 13.45 -5.87
N GLU A 269 3.19 14.07 -5.02
CA GLU A 269 3.63 14.67 -3.75
C GLU A 269 4.26 13.63 -2.79
N LEU A 270 3.64 12.46 -2.68
CA LEU A 270 4.15 11.35 -1.87
C LEU A 270 5.49 10.84 -2.41
N TYR A 271 5.62 10.71 -3.73
CA TYR A 271 6.87 10.29 -4.37
C TYR A 271 7.99 11.30 -4.09
N GLN A 272 7.73 12.60 -4.24
CA GLN A 272 8.70 13.66 -3.95
C GLN A 272 9.12 13.68 -2.48
N SER A 273 8.21 13.32 -1.58
CA SER A 273 8.46 13.18 -0.14
C SER A 273 9.22 11.89 0.22
N GLY A 274 9.49 11.02 -0.76
CA GLY A 274 10.16 9.72 -0.56
C GLY A 274 9.24 8.60 -0.04
N GLU A 275 7.94 8.85 0.06
CA GLU A 275 6.92 7.89 0.52
C GLU A 275 6.47 6.97 -0.63
N TYR A 276 7.41 6.23 -1.23
CA TYR A 276 7.19 5.50 -2.47
C TYR A 276 6.05 4.47 -2.40
N LEU A 277 5.90 3.74 -1.29
CA LEU A 277 4.80 2.77 -1.13
C LEU A 277 3.43 3.46 -1.13
N ALA A 278 3.30 4.61 -0.46
CA ALA A 278 2.05 5.38 -0.46
C ALA A 278 1.77 6.00 -1.83
N ALA A 279 2.81 6.44 -2.54
CA ALA A 279 2.70 6.90 -3.92
C ALA A 279 2.19 5.78 -4.85
N ILE A 280 2.75 4.56 -4.74
CA ILE A 280 2.31 3.37 -5.49
C ILE A 280 0.81 3.12 -5.27
N HIS A 281 0.34 3.17 -4.03
CA HIS A 281 -1.08 3.01 -3.72
C HIS A 281 -1.93 4.10 -4.36
N SER A 282 -1.53 5.37 -4.27
CA SER A 282 -2.25 6.49 -4.87
C SER A 282 -2.32 6.36 -6.40
N TYR A 283 -1.21 6.06 -7.07
CA TYR A 283 -1.24 5.80 -8.51
C TYR A 283 -2.09 4.56 -8.86
N GLY A 284 -2.15 3.55 -7.99
CA GLY A 284 -3.05 2.42 -8.13
C GLY A 284 -4.53 2.80 -8.09
N ASP A 285 -4.91 3.70 -7.18
CA ASP A 285 -6.28 4.27 -7.14
C ASP A 285 -6.58 5.09 -8.40
N CYS A 286 -5.61 5.87 -8.89
CA CYS A 286 -5.73 6.59 -10.16
C CYS A 286 -6.01 5.64 -11.33
N ILE A 287 -5.21 4.58 -11.48
CA ILE A 287 -5.36 3.56 -12.54
C ILE A 287 -6.68 2.80 -12.43
N ARG A 288 -7.15 2.52 -11.21
CA ARG A 288 -8.44 1.87 -10.98
C ARG A 288 -9.61 2.73 -11.48
N LEU A 289 -9.52 4.04 -11.33
CA LEU A 289 -10.56 5.00 -11.75
C LEU A 289 -10.47 5.35 -13.23
N ASP A 290 -9.25 5.49 -13.77
CA ASP A 290 -8.99 5.76 -15.18
C ASP A 290 -7.87 4.85 -15.73
N PRO A 291 -8.21 3.64 -16.21
CA PRO A 291 -7.23 2.70 -16.75
C PRO A 291 -6.52 3.17 -18.03
N GLY A 292 -7.01 4.23 -18.68
CA GLY A 292 -6.41 4.79 -19.90
C GLY A 292 -5.28 5.79 -19.63
N ARG A 293 -5.07 6.17 -18.36
CA ARG A 293 -4.11 7.20 -17.97
C ARG A 293 -2.68 6.67 -17.91
N TRP A 294 -1.99 6.69 -19.05
CA TRP A 294 -0.61 6.20 -19.17
C TRP A 294 0.37 6.83 -18.17
N MET A 295 0.14 8.10 -17.79
CA MET A 295 1.00 8.81 -16.85
C MET A 295 1.01 8.13 -15.48
N ALA A 296 -0.14 7.63 -15.01
CA ALA A 296 -0.25 6.96 -13.73
C ALA A 296 0.56 5.65 -13.72
N TYR A 297 0.54 4.87 -14.80
CA TYR A 297 1.39 3.69 -14.96
C TYR A 297 2.88 4.07 -14.98
N TYR A 298 3.26 5.06 -15.78
CA TYR A 298 4.65 5.52 -15.85
C TYR A 298 5.19 5.97 -14.48
N LEU A 299 4.41 6.77 -13.74
CA LEU A 299 4.79 7.26 -12.42
C LEU A 299 4.80 6.14 -11.36
N ARG A 300 3.86 5.19 -11.44
CA ARG A 300 3.88 4.00 -10.56
C ARG A 300 5.06 3.10 -10.85
N GLY A 301 5.44 2.93 -12.12
CA GLY A 301 6.65 2.23 -12.54
C GLY A 301 7.92 2.88 -11.96
N ASN A 302 8.00 4.21 -11.96
CA ASN A 302 9.08 4.94 -11.29
C ASN A 302 9.13 4.64 -9.78
N ALA A 303 7.97 4.63 -9.12
CA ALA A 303 7.87 4.32 -7.70
C ALA A 303 8.25 2.87 -7.38
N TRP A 304 7.85 1.91 -8.21
CA TRP A 304 8.29 0.50 -8.10
C TRP A 304 9.80 0.37 -8.24
N ALA A 305 10.41 1.10 -9.18
CA ALA A 305 11.87 1.12 -9.34
C ALA A 305 12.58 1.63 -8.08
N GLN A 306 12.02 2.64 -7.38
CA GLN A 306 12.60 3.16 -6.12
C GLN A 306 12.58 2.14 -4.97
N VAL A 307 11.54 1.28 -4.92
CA VAL A 307 11.47 0.19 -3.94
C VAL A 307 12.10 -1.11 -4.44
N ASN A 308 12.84 -1.04 -5.55
CA ASN A 308 13.59 -2.16 -6.14
C ASN A 308 12.71 -3.33 -6.63
N GLU A 309 11.42 -3.08 -6.91
CA GLU A 309 10.47 -4.04 -7.47
C GLU A 309 10.50 -3.97 -9.01
N ARG A 310 11.61 -4.45 -9.58
CA ARG A 310 11.96 -4.23 -11.00
C ARG A 310 10.96 -4.83 -11.99
N VAL A 311 10.44 -6.02 -11.71
CA VAL A 311 9.45 -6.69 -12.58
C VAL A 311 8.18 -5.85 -12.67
N LYS A 312 7.63 -5.41 -11.54
CA LYS A 312 6.44 -4.54 -11.51
C LYS A 312 6.68 -3.20 -12.21
N ALA A 313 7.89 -2.65 -12.10
CA ALA A 313 8.26 -1.45 -12.86
C ALA A 313 8.24 -1.72 -14.37
N VAL A 314 8.79 -2.85 -14.84
CA VAL A 314 8.75 -3.24 -16.26
C VAL A 314 7.32 -3.41 -16.77
N ASP A 315 6.45 -4.03 -15.98
CA ASP A 315 5.04 -4.21 -16.31
C ASP A 315 4.34 -2.86 -16.48
N ASP A 316 4.45 -1.98 -15.47
CA ASP A 316 3.86 -0.63 -15.51
C ASP A 316 4.40 0.22 -16.66
N TYR A 317 5.71 0.18 -16.95
CA TYR A 317 6.24 0.89 -18.12
C TYR A 317 5.75 0.31 -19.44
N THR A 318 5.48 -1.00 -19.49
CA THR A 318 4.94 -1.65 -20.69
C THR A 318 3.53 -1.18 -20.98
N ASP A 319 2.67 -1.16 -19.96
CA ASP A 319 1.31 -0.63 -20.05
C ASP A 319 1.32 0.86 -20.44
N ALA A 320 2.17 1.67 -19.81
CA ALA A 320 2.34 3.08 -20.15
C ALA A 320 2.75 3.29 -21.61
N LEU A 321 3.72 2.51 -22.11
CA LEU A 321 4.21 2.60 -23.49
C LEU A 321 3.15 2.20 -24.51
N GLU A 322 2.34 1.18 -24.22
CA GLU A 322 1.24 0.77 -25.10
C GLU A 322 0.23 1.91 -25.27
N LEU A 323 -0.25 2.47 -24.16
CA LEU A 323 -1.20 3.58 -24.14
C LEU A 323 -0.61 4.84 -24.82
N LEU A 324 0.62 5.22 -24.47
CA LEU A 324 1.33 6.35 -25.08
C LEU A 324 1.44 6.22 -26.60
N ARG A 325 1.79 5.04 -27.11
CA ARG A 325 1.90 4.81 -28.56
C ARG A 325 0.55 4.88 -29.25
N MET A 326 -0.52 4.43 -28.60
CA MET A 326 -1.88 4.59 -29.13
C MET A 326 -2.29 6.07 -29.22
N GLU A 327 -1.95 6.89 -28.22
CA GLU A 327 -2.20 8.33 -28.25
C GLU A 327 -1.31 9.08 -29.26
N ALA A 328 -0.03 8.72 -29.34
CA ALA A 328 0.93 9.31 -30.27
C ALA A 328 0.50 9.14 -31.74
N LYS A 329 -0.15 8.01 -32.09
CA LYS A 329 -0.69 7.78 -33.44
C LYS A 329 -1.82 8.72 -33.82
N LYS A 330 -2.53 9.27 -32.83
CA LYS A 330 -3.70 10.15 -33.03
C LYS A 330 -3.33 11.64 -32.96
N THR A 331 -2.07 11.96 -32.70
CA THR A 331 -1.62 13.35 -32.45
C THR A 331 -0.58 13.80 -33.46
N VAL A 332 -0.55 15.11 -33.71
CA VAL A 332 0.40 15.79 -34.61
C VAL A 332 1.01 17.01 -33.92
N GLY A 333 2.11 17.54 -34.46
CA GLY A 333 2.73 18.77 -33.98
C GLY A 333 3.23 18.68 -32.52
N PRO A 334 3.02 19.72 -31.68
CA PRO A 334 3.54 19.75 -30.31
C PRO A 334 3.04 18.60 -29.42
N ARG A 335 1.79 18.16 -29.62
CA ARG A 335 1.24 17.00 -28.90
C ARG A 335 1.99 15.72 -29.27
N ARG A 336 2.35 15.56 -30.54
CA ARG A 336 3.13 14.38 -30.97
C ARG A 336 4.51 14.37 -30.30
N ALA A 337 5.20 15.51 -30.31
CA ALA A 337 6.50 15.64 -29.64
C ALA A 337 6.41 15.35 -28.13
N TYR A 338 5.33 15.78 -27.47
CA TYR A 338 5.08 15.45 -26.07
C TYR A 338 4.96 13.94 -25.83
N HIS A 339 4.21 13.21 -26.65
CA HIS A 339 4.13 11.75 -26.51
C HIS A 339 5.45 11.06 -26.85
N ASP A 340 6.12 11.47 -27.93
CA ASP A 340 7.42 10.89 -28.32
C ASP A 340 8.47 11.08 -27.21
N HIS A 341 8.45 12.23 -26.52
CA HIS A 341 9.30 12.47 -25.35
C HIS A 341 9.00 11.49 -24.20
N HIS A 342 7.73 11.25 -23.88
CA HIS A 342 7.37 10.32 -22.81
C HIS A 342 7.59 8.85 -23.21
N ILE A 343 7.43 8.50 -24.48
CA ILE A 343 7.80 7.18 -25.01
C ILE A 343 9.30 6.97 -24.84
N LEU A 344 10.13 7.96 -25.19
CA LEU A 344 11.58 7.92 -24.98
C LEU A 344 11.91 7.64 -23.51
N MET A 345 11.31 8.39 -22.58
CA MET A 345 11.59 8.25 -21.15
C MET A 345 11.13 6.90 -20.59
N ALA A 346 9.92 6.47 -20.93
CA ALA A 346 9.37 5.20 -20.49
C ALA A 346 10.16 4.01 -21.07
N ALA A 347 10.56 4.07 -22.34
CA ALA A 347 11.42 3.06 -22.95
C ALA A 347 12.80 3.02 -22.27
N PHE A 348 13.42 4.17 -22.01
CA PHE A 348 14.68 4.22 -21.28
C PHE A 348 14.58 3.61 -19.87
N ASN A 349 13.56 4.00 -19.09
CA ASN A 349 13.38 3.50 -17.73
C ASN A 349 13.08 2.00 -17.72
N ARG A 350 12.26 1.51 -18.66
CA ARG A 350 12.05 0.07 -18.83
C ARG A 350 13.33 -0.65 -19.21
N GLY A 351 14.12 -0.09 -20.13
CA GLY A 351 15.42 -0.61 -20.52
C GLY A 351 16.38 -0.73 -19.34
N ASN A 352 16.40 0.25 -18.42
CA ASN A 352 17.21 0.19 -17.19
C ASN A 352 16.75 -0.95 -16.26
N MET A 353 15.44 -1.15 -16.11
CA MET A 353 14.90 -2.25 -15.30
C MET A 353 15.21 -3.61 -15.91
N ARG A 354 15.01 -3.76 -17.23
CA ARG A 354 15.35 -4.99 -17.99
C ARG A 354 16.84 -5.30 -17.92
N TYR A 355 17.71 -4.30 -18.09
CA TYR A 355 19.17 -4.47 -17.92
C TYR A 355 19.50 -5.01 -16.52
N SER A 356 18.83 -4.49 -15.49
CA SER A 356 19.03 -4.88 -14.10
C SER A 356 18.47 -6.28 -13.78
N LEU A 357 17.53 -6.78 -14.58
CA LEU A 357 17.03 -8.15 -14.56
C LEU A 357 17.90 -9.11 -15.39
N GLY A 358 18.89 -8.60 -16.12
CA GLY A 358 19.72 -9.41 -17.03
C GLY A 358 19.12 -9.63 -18.43
N GLU A 359 17.98 -8.98 -18.72
CA GLU A 359 17.28 -9.03 -20.00
C GLU A 359 17.94 -8.06 -21.01
N TYR A 360 19.20 -8.33 -21.34
CA TYR A 360 20.04 -7.38 -22.08
C TYR A 360 19.57 -7.13 -23.52
N ASP A 361 19.05 -8.14 -24.22
CA ASP A 361 18.54 -8.00 -25.59
C ASP A 361 17.32 -7.06 -25.64
N ASP A 362 16.37 -7.26 -24.73
CA ASP A 362 15.19 -6.41 -24.64
C ASP A 362 15.51 -5.01 -24.12
N ALA A 363 16.47 -4.87 -23.21
CA ALA A 363 17.02 -3.57 -22.83
C ALA A 363 17.63 -2.84 -24.04
N CYS A 364 18.38 -3.54 -24.89
CA CYS A 364 18.93 -2.97 -26.12
C CYS A 364 17.84 -2.47 -27.09
N LYS A 365 16.73 -3.20 -27.22
CA LYS A 365 15.58 -2.77 -28.05
C LYS A 365 14.96 -1.49 -27.50
N ASP A 366 14.76 -1.43 -26.19
CA ASP A 366 14.19 -0.27 -25.50
C ASP A 366 15.09 0.96 -25.61
N TYR A 367 16.39 0.82 -25.36
CA TYR A 367 17.34 1.92 -25.58
C TYR A 367 17.40 2.33 -27.05
N GLY A 368 17.32 1.37 -27.98
CA GLY A 368 17.28 1.64 -29.41
C GLY A 368 16.06 2.44 -29.84
N GLU A 369 14.89 2.20 -29.22
CA GLU A 369 13.70 3.01 -29.42
C GLU A 369 13.86 4.43 -28.86
N ALA A 370 14.35 4.56 -27.62
CA ALA A 370 14.62 5.85 -27.02
C ALA A 370 15.61 6.67 -27.87
N ILE A 371 16.65 6.04 -28.42
CA ILE A 371 17.63 6.68 -29.31
C ILE A 371 16.98 7.21 -30.60
N ARG A 372 16.03 6.47 -31.19
CA ARG A 372 15.33 6.91 -32.41
C ARG A 372 14.44 8.14 -32.17
N LEU A 373 13.91 8.28 -30.96
CA LEU A 373 13.04 9.41 -30.58
C LEU A 373 13.84 10.60 -30.04
N ALA A 374 15.08 10.40 -29.62
CA ALA A 374 15.96 11.45 -29.15
C ALA A 374 16.40 12.36 -30.31
N ALA A 375 15.93 13.60 -30.32
CA ALA A 375 16.47 14.63 -31.21
C ALA A 375 17.86 15.12 -30.75
N ASP A 376 18.70 15.51 -31.71
CA ASP A 376 19.89 16.37 -31.54
C ASP A 376 20.97 15.92 -30.54
N GLY A 377 21.15 14.60 -30.35
CA GLY A 377 22.30 14.08 -29.58
C GLY A 377 22.28 14.40 -28.08
N GLN A 378 21.17 14.92 -27.54
CA GLN A 378 21.04 15.36 -26.15
C GLN A 378 20.96 14.21 -25.11
N HIS A 379 21.01 12.96 -25.57
CA HIS A 379 20.91 11.79 -24.70
C HIS A 379 22.02 10.77 -24.92
N ALA A 380 23.28 11.23 -24.84
CA ALA A 380 24.48 10.40 -24.93
C ALA A 380 24.48 9.22 -23.92
N MET A 381 23.77 9.35 -22.80
CA MET A 381 23.54 8.28 -21.83
C MET A 381 22.79 7.06 -22.41
N LEU A 382 21.90 7.24 -23.39
CA LEU A 382 21.19 6.13 -24.04
C LEU A 382 22.17 5.21 -24.76
N TRP A 383 23.12 5.81 -25.49
CA TRP A 383 24.19 5.07 -26.18
C TRP A 383 25.07 4.35 -25.18
N TYR A 384 25.44 4.99 -24.07
CA TYR A 384 26.22 4.35 -23.02
C TYR A 384 25.51 3.13 -22.40
N ASN A 385 24.21 3.24 -22.09
CA ASN A 385 23.46 2.14 -21.49
C ASN A 385 23.24 0.99 -22.49
N ARG A 386 22.99 1.30 -23.77
CA ARG A 386 22.93 0.28 -24.83
C ARG A 386 24.27 -0.40 -25.07
N ALA A 387 25.38 0.36 -25.02
CA ALA A 387 26.73 -0.20 -25.11
C ALA A 387 27.01 -1.19 -23.98
N ASN A 388 26.63 -0.85 -22.75
CA ASN A 388 26.78 -1.75 -21.60
C ASN A 388 25.94 -3.03 -21.78
N ALA A 389 24.70 -2.92 -22.25
CA ALA A 389 23.85 -4.07 -22.53
C ALA A 389 24.45 -4.97 -23.64
N ARG A 390 24.95 -4.39 -24.74
CA ARG A 390 25.66 -5.11 -25.81
C ARG A 390 26.93 -5.80 -25.32
N ALA A 391 27.74 -5.10 -24.52
CA ALA A 391 28.94 -5.66 -23.92
C ALA A 391 28.64 -6.83 -22.95
N ARG A 392 27.47 -6.80 -22.28
CA ARG A 392 27.01 -7.92 -21.44
C ARG A 392 26.58 -9.15 -22.24
N MET A 393 26.09 -8.95 -23.46
CA MET A 393 25.79 -10.03 -24.40
C MET A 393 27.03 -10.54 -25.15
N GLY A 394 28.21 -9.92 -24.95
CA GLY A 394 29.42 -10.26 -25.70
C GLY A 394 29.50 -9.62 -27.10
N ASP A 395 28.51 -8.81 -27.50
CA ASP A 395 28.55 -8.03 -28.74
C ASP A 395 29.44 -6.79 -28.57
N PHE A 396 30.74 -7.04 -28.42
CA PHE A 396 31.71 -5.99 -28.15
C PHE A 396 31.87 -5.05 -29.33
N ALA A 397 31.77 -5.53 -30.59
CA ALA A 397 31.92 -4.69 -31.77
C ALA A 397 30.86 -3.58 -31.80
N ALA A 398 29.58 -3.92 -31.66
CA ALA A 398 28.50 -2.93 -31.62
C ALA A 398 28.52 -2.09 -30.33
N ALA A 399 29.02 -2.64 -29.21
CA ALA A 399 29.23 -1.88 -27.99
C ALA A 399 30.29 -0.78 -28.16
N LEU A 400 31.39 -1.04 -28.88
CA LEU A 400 32.44 -0.04 -29.14
C LEU A 400 31.91 1.15 -29.94
N GLU A 401 31.06 0.92 -30.94
CA GLU A 401 30.41 1.99 -31.71
C GLU A 401 29.53 2.86 -30.81
N ASP A 402 28.69 2.24 -29.98
CA ASP A 402 27.83 2.97 -29.05
C ASP A 402 28.63 3.73 -27.99
N TYR A 403 29.74 3.15 -27.48
CA TYR A 403 30.65 3.87 -26.59
C TYR A 403 31.28 5.08 -27.28
N ASP A 404 31.62 5.00 -28.57
CA ASP A 404 32.15 6.15 -29.31
C ASP A 404 31.11 7.28 -29.44
N HIS A 405 29.84 6.94 -29.66
CA HIS A 405 28.76 7.93 -29.58
C HIS A 405 28.65 8.56 -28.19
N ALA A 406 28.67 7.75 -27.13
CA ALA A 406 28.61 8.25 -25.74
C ALA A 406 29.82 9.12 -25.37
N ILE A 407 31.02 8.78 -25.86
CA ILE A 407 32.26 9.55 -25.65
C ILE A 407 32.18 10.92 -26.32
N ARG A 408 31.63 11.01 -27.55
CA ARG A 408 31.42 12.30 -28.24
C ARG A 408 30.47 13.21 -27.46
N GLY A 409 29.49 12.61 -26.76
CA GLY A 409 28.58 13.31 -25.86
C GLY A 409 29.11 13.51 -24.44
N ASN A 410 30.42 13.33 -24.21
CA ASN A 410 31.09 13.54 -22.92
C ASN A 410 30.56 12.70 -21.74
N VAL A 411 30.05 11.49 -21.98
CA VAL A 411 29.69 10.56 -20.89
C VAL A 411 30.97 10.07 -20.21
N GLY A 412 31.18 10.49 -18.95
CA GLY A 412 32.46 10.30 -18.24
C GLY A 412 32.96 8.85 -18.15
N HIS A 413 32.06 7.89 -17.93
CA HIS A 413 32.42 6.47 -17.78
C HIS A 413 32.49 5.70 -19.11
N ALA A 414 32.05 6.29 -20.23
CA ALA A 414 31.98 5.58 -21.51
C ALA A 414 33.35 5.12 -22.00
N ARG A 415 34.39 5.96 -21.86
CA ARG A 415 35.76 5.62 -22.27
C ARG A 415 36.38 4.52 -21.42
N PHE A 416 36.08 4.50 -20.12
CA PHE A 416 36.53 3.44 -19.23
C PHE A 416 35.92 2.08 -19.63
N ASN A 417 34.60 2.04 -19.82
CA ASN A 417 33.93 0.80 -20.21
C ASN A 417 34.28 0.35 -21.63
N LYS A 418 34.55 1.30 -22.55
CA LYS A 418 35.17 0.97 -23.84
C LYS A 418 36.50 0.24 -23.66
N GLY A 419 37.36 0.72 -22.76
CA GLY A 419 38.62 0.05 -22.41
C GLY A 419 38.42 -1.37 -21.88
N ASN A 420 37.41 -1.58 -21.02
CA ASN A 420 37.05 -2.91 -20.53
C ASN A 420 36.55 -3.83 -21.66
N ALA A 421 35.71 -3.34 -22.57
CA ALA A 421 35.26 -4.11 -23.73
C ALA A 421 36.44 -4.50 -24.65
N LEU A 422 37.35 -3.56 -24.94
CA LEU A 422 38.58 -3.83 -25.70
C LEU A 422 39.47 -4.87 -25.02
N LEU A 423 39.60 -4.79 -23.69
CA LEU A 423 40.34 -5.77 -22.90
C LEU A 423 39.71 -7.17 -23.03
N LYS A 424 38.38 -7.27 -22.94
CA LYS A 424 37.64 -8.52 -23.15
C LYS A 424 37.77 -9.07 -24.58
N MET A 425 38.00 -8.21 -25.57
CA MET A 425 38.30 -8.61 -26.96
C MET A 425 39.78 -9.00 -27.19
N GLY A 426 40.67 -8.85 -26.20
CA GLY A 426 42.11 -9.08 -26.36
C GLY A 426 42.87 -7.93 -27.06
N ARG A 427 42.24 -6.77 -27.24
CA ARG A 427 42.85 -5.55 -27.82
C ARG A 427 43.54 -4.73 -26.73
N LEU A 428 44.64 -5.28 -26.21
CA LEU A 428 45.30 -4.79 -24.98
C LEU A 428 45.88 -3.38 -25.12
N GLU A 429 46.51 -3.04 -26.24
CA GLU A 429 47.05 -1.71 -26.49
C GLU A 429 45.95 -0.64 -26.54
N ASP A 430 44.87 -0.92 -27.27
CA ASP A 430 43.72 -0.02 -27.39
C ASP A 430 43.00 0.17 -26.05
N ALA A 431 42.89 -0.91 -25.26
CA ALA A 431 42.36 -0.86 -23.91
C ALA A 431 43.21 0.05 -23.00
N LEU A 432 44.54 -0.13 -23.03
CA LEU A 432 45.49 0.70 -22.28
C LEU A 432 45.37 2.18 -22.68
N GLU A 433 45.27 2.48 -23.99
CA GLU A 433 45.08 3.84 -24.47
C GLU A 433 43.78 4.46 -23.92
N CYS A 434 42.67 3.71 -23.94
CA CYS A 434 41.40 4.17 -23.38
C CYS A 434 41.53 4.47 -21.88
N PHE A 435 42.20 3.61 -21.11
CA PHE A 435 42.40 3.83 -19.69
C PHE A 435 43.31 5.03 -19.40
N LEU A 436 44.42 5.20 -20.13
CA LEU A 436 45.33 6.34 -19.97
C LEU A 436 44.68 7.67 -20.36
N LYS A 437 43.79 7.67 -21.37
CA LYS A 437 42.99 8.85 -21.68
C LYS A 437 41.97 9.16 -20.58
N THR A 438 41.36 8.11 -20.01
CA THR A 438 40.41 8.25 -18.89
C THR A 438 41.10 8.79 -17.63
N SER A 439 42.34 8.38 -17.35
CA SER A 439 43.07 8.81 -16.14
C SER A 439 43.46 10.29 -16.14
N LYS A 440 43.29 10.99 -17.27
CA LYS A 440 43.45 12.45 -17.35
C LYS A 440 42.26 13.19 -16.75
N THR A 441 41.10 12.55 -16.67
CA THR A 441 39.83 13.18 -16.25
C THR A 441 39.19 12.51 -15.03
N LEU A 442 39.57 11.26 -14.73
CA LEU A 442 39.04 10.49 -13.61
C LEU A 442 40.20 9.85 -12.85
N ASP A 443 40.34 10.17 -11.57
CA ASP A 443 41.24 9.47 -10.66
C ASP A 443 40.46 8.44 -9.85
N SER A 444 40.69 7.15 -10.12
CA SER A 444 39.96 6.03 -9.50
C SER A 444 40.90 4.86 -9.30
N GLU A 445 40.81 4.21 -8.14
CA GLU A 445 41.59 2.99 -7.84
C GLU A 445 41.25 1.85 -8.81
N GLN A 446 39.98 1.72 -9.21
CA GLN A 446 39.55 0.76 -10.24
C GLN A 446 40.29 0.98 -11.56
N LEU A 447 40.44 2.24 -11.97
CA LEU A 447 41.14 2.60 -13.19
C LEU A 447 42.65 2.32 -13.09
N LYS A 448 43.29 2.70 -11.98
CA LYS A 448 44.71 2.41 -11.73
C LYS A 448 44.99 0.91 -11.74
N ASN A 449 44.12 0.12 -11.11
CA ASN A 449 44.21 -1.33 -11.08
C ASN A 449 44.15 -1.91 -12.51
N ASN A 450 43.17 -1.51 -13.32
CA ASN A 450 43.06 -1.98 -14.70
C ASN A 450 44.28 -1.59 -15.55
N ILE A 451 44.81 -0.37 -15.40
CA ILE A 451 46.06 0.04 -16.07
C ILE A 451 47.23 -0.86 -15.67
N ALA A 452 47.38 -1.15 -14.37
CA ALA A 452 48.45 -2.00 -13.86
C ALA A 452 48.34 -3.43 -14.40
N ILE A 453 47.13 -4.00 -14.41
CA ILE A 453 46.86 -5.33 -14.97
C ILE A 453 47.24 -5.39 -16.45
N VAL A 454 46.75 -4.45 -17.25
CA VAL A 454 47.01 -4.45 -18.70
C VAL A 454 48.51 -4.30 -18.98
N ARG A 455 49.23 -3.46 -18.25
CA ARG A 455 50.70 -3.31 -18.37
C ARG A 455 51.44 -4.60 -18.02
N GLU A 456 51.05 -5.27 -16.93
CA GLU A 456 51.66 -6.54 -16.54
C GLU A 456 51.39 -7.64 -17.56
N VAL A 457 50.17 -7.71 -18.10
CA VAL A 457 49.81 -8.66 -19.16
C VAL A 457 50.64 -8.37 -20.42
N LEU A 458 50.68 -7.13 -20.91
CA LEU A 458 51.51 -6.71 -22.05
C LEU A 458 52.99 -7.04 -21.86
N LYS A 459 53.52 -6.85 -20.65
CA LYS A 459 54.91 -7.20 -20.32
C LYS A 459 55.16 -8.70 -20.42
N ARG A 460 54.22 -9.53 -19.96
CA ARG A 460 54.35 -11.00 -19.98
C ARG A 460 54.30 -11.58 -21.38
N ILE A 461 53.37 -11.09 -22.20
CA ILE A 461 53.17 -11.55 -23.58
C ILE A 461 54.17 -10.93 -24.57
N GLY A 462 55.04 -10.03 -24.12
CA GLY A 462 55.91 -9.23 -25.00
C GLY A 462 55.15 -8.04 -25.59
N ALA A 463 55.72 -6.84 -25.49
CA ALA A 463 55.05 -5.57 -25.76
C ALA A 463 54.72 -5.28 -27.26
N SER A 464 54.38 -6.30 -28.06
CA SER A 464 54.20 -6.18 -29.52
C SER A 464 52.94 -6.84 -30.08
N THR A 465 52.03 -7.38 -29.27
CA THR A 465 50.79 -7.99 -29.77
C THR A 465 49.61 -7.03 -29.65
N LYS A 466 49.34 -6.29 -30.74
CA LYS A 466 48.14 -5.45 -30.91
C LYS A 466 46.83 -6.22 -30.74
N SER A 467 46.86 -7.53 -31.02
CA SER A 467 45.67 -8.38 -31.03
C SER A 467 46.03 -9.76 -30.50
N VAL A 468 45.57 -10.08 -29.28
CA VAL A 468 45.53 -11.45 -28.78
C VAL A 468 44.17 -12.03 -29.14
N SER A 469 44.13 -13.26 -29.66
CA SER A 469 42.88 -13.95 -29.98
C SER A 469 42.14 -14.38 -28.72
N THR A 470 40.88 -13.97 -28.61
CA THR A 470 39.91 -14.51 -27.67
C THR A 470 39.24 -15.69 -28.34
N PHE A 471 39.41 -16.90 -27.78
CA PHE A 471 38.78 -18.10 -28.34
C PHE A 471 37.57 -18.54 -27.52
N GLU A 472 37.59 -18.39 -26.20
CA GLU A 472 36.45 -18.73 -25.35
C GLU A 472 36.33 -17.73 -24.19
N GLN A 473 35.22 -16.97 -24.17
CA GLN A 473 34.63 -16.57 -22.90
C GLN A 473 34.13 -17.87 -22.27
N GLU A 474 35.03 -18.64 -21.64
CA GLU A 474 34.61 -19.77 -20.83
C GLU A 474 33.52 -19.24 -19.91
N SER A 475 32.35 -19.86 -19.91
CA SER A 475 31.26 -19.62 -18.96
C SER A 475 31.65 -20.05 -17.54
N GLY A 476 32.92 -19.83 -17.17
CA GLY A 476 33.45 -20.00 -15.85
C GLY A 476 33.12 -18.77 -15.01
N SER A 477 32.67 -19.03 -13.79
CA SER A 477 32.60 -18.04 -12.73
C SER A 477 33.87 -18.12 -11.91
N PHE A 478 34.61 -17.03 -11.79
CA PHE A 478 35.69 -16.91 -10.80
C PHE A 478 35.24 -15.94 -9.71
N ALA A 479 35.03 -16.47 -8.50
CA ALA A 479 34.51 -15.70 -7.36
C ALA A 479 33.20 -14.94 -7.65
N GLY A 480 32.31 -15.50 -8.48
CA GLY A 480 31.03 -14.87 -8.83
C GLY A 480 31.10 -13.87 -10.00
N MET A 481 32.26 -13.69 -10.63
CA MET A 481 32.47 -12.78 -11.77
C MET A 481 32.70 -13.55 -13.08
N ASP A 482 32.38 -12.92 -14.21
CA ASP A 482 32.71 -13.42 -15.56
C ASP A 482 34.22 -13.69 -15.66
N LEU A 483 34.62 -14.87 -16.11
CA LEU A 483 36.02 -15.18 -16.43
C LEU A 483 36.25 -15.05 -17.94
N VAL A 484 37.24 -14.25 -18.34
CA VAL A 484 37.67 -14.10 -19.73
C VAL A 484 39.07 -14.68 -19.88
N THR A 485 39.23 -15.65 -20.78
CA THR A 485 40.55 -16.24 -21.07
C THR A 485 41.08 -15.73 -22.41
N LEU A 486 42.21 -15.02 -22.38
CA LEU A 486 42.94 -14.62 -23.59
C LEU A 486 43.97 -15.69 -23.93
N HIS A 487 43.89 -16.26 -25.14
CA HIS A 487 44.85 -17.27 -25.60
C HIS A 487 45.88 -16.62 -26.52
N VAL A 488 47.15 -16.75 -26.14
CA VAL A 488 48.27 -16.28 -26.93
C VAL A 488 48.80 -17.43 -27.79
N ASN A 489 48.91 -17.20 -29.10
CA ASN A 489 49.32 -18.22 -30.06
C ASN A 489 50.82 -18.53 -29.95
N GLN A 490 51.20 -19.79 -30.16
CA GLN A 490 52.59 -20.26 -30.15
C GLN A 490 53.51 -19.46 -31.09
N VAL A 491 53.02 -19.01 -32.24
CA VAL A 491 53.79 -18.20 -33.20
C VAL A 491 54.14 -16.80 -32.68
N GLU A 492 53.28 -16.23 -31.83
CA GLU A 492 53.56 -14.94 -31.19
C GLU A 492 54.56 -15.12 -30.04
N LEU A 493 54.47 -16.24 -29.33
CA LEU A 493 55.34 -16.58 -28.20
C LEU A 493 56.71 -17.08 -28.62
N SER A 494 56.86 -17.76 -29.75
CA SER A 494 58.16 -18.25 -30.25
C SER A 494 59.13 -17.10 -30.55
N LYS A 495 58.61 -15.89 -30.79
CA LYS A 495 59.41 -14.65 -30.89
C LYS A 495 60.02 -14.22 -29.55
N LEU A 496 59.60 -14.80 -28.42
CA LEU A 496 59.99 -14.41 -27.05
C LEU A 496 60.87 -15.44 -26.33
N SER A 497 60.79 -16.74 -26.67
CA SER A 497 61.67 -17.85 -26.27
C SER A 497 61.17 -19.19 -26.87
N PRO A 498 62.05 -20.19 -27.11
CA PRO A 498 61.73 -21.37 -27.92
C PRO A 498 60.96 -22.51 -27.20
N ASP A 499 60.82 -22.51 -25.88
CA ASP A 499 60.22 -23.64 -25.11
C ASP A 499 58.79 -23.33 -24.57
N PRO A 500 57.75 -24.12 -24.94
CA PRO A 500 56.38 -23.99 -24.44
C PRO A 500 56.20 -24.10 -22.91
N ALA A 501 56.99 -24.94 -22.22
CA ALA A 501 56.90 -25.10 -20.78
C ALA A 501 57.40 -23.84 -20.05
N THR A 502 58.49 -23.26 -20.55
CA THR A 502 59.01 -21.96 -20.12
C THR A 502 58.00 -20.83 -20.40
N MET A 503 57.26 -20.89 -21.51
CA MET A 503 56.22 -19.90 -21.83
C MET A 503 55.01 -19.97 -20.90
N THR A 504 54.53 -21.16 -20.59
CA THR A 504 53.44 -21.37 -19.64
C THR A 504 53.78 -20.80 -18.26
N LYS A 505 55.04 -20.97 -17.83
CA LYS A 505 55.56 -20.38 -16.59
C LYS A 505 55.68 -18.84 -16.68
N ARG A 506 56.09 -18.28 -17.82
CA ARG A 506 56.22 -16.83 -18.07
C ARG A 506 54.87 -16.11 -18.09
N LEU A 507 53.86 -16.71 -18.71
CA LEU A 507 52.48 -16.18 -18.72
C LEU A 507 51.84 -16.25 -17.32
N GLY A 508 52.33 -17.17 -16.49
CA GLY A 508 51.85 -17.39 -15.12
C GLY A 508 50.73 -18.40 -15.11
N ALA A 509 51.10 -19.68 -15.21
CA ALA A 509 50.19 -20.82 -15.18
C ALA A 509 49.08 -20.64 -14.12
N GLY A 510 47.83 -20.50 -14.57
CA GLY A 510 46.65 -20.41 -13.71
C GLY A 510 46.41 -19.06 -13.02
N ARG A 511 47.13 -17.98 -13.36
CA ARG A 511 46.92 -16.66 -12.76
C ARG A 511 45.66 -15.99 -13.34
N THR A 512 44.75 -15.60 -12.45
CA THR A 512 43.59 -14.75 -12.77
C THR A 512 43.83 -13.34 -12.24
N TYR A 513 43.67 -12.34 -13.11
CA TYR A 513 43.71 -10.92 -12.77
C TYR A 513 42.27 -10.43 -12.55
N LEU A 514 42.05 -9.64 -11.52
CA LEU A 514 40.72 -9.08 -11.22
C LEU A 514 40.61 -7.68 -11.82
N CYS A 515 39.96 -7.57 -12.97
CA CYS A 515 39.66 -6.30 -13.60
C CYS A 515 38.42 -5.68 -12.96
N SER A 516 38.49 -4.39 -12.66
CA SER A 516 37.39 -3.62 -12.09
C SER A 516 36.47 -3.07 -13.19
N GLY A 517 35.16 -3.13 -12.99
CA GLY A 517 34.20 -2.38 -13.80
C GLY A 517 33.87 -1.03 -13.21
N SER A 518 33.22 -0.18 -14.00
CA SER A 518 32.51 0.97 -13.43
C SER A 518 31.06 0.56 -13.23
N ALA A 519 30.48 1.05 -12.13
CA ALA A 519 29.03 1.07 -12.01
C ALA A 519 28.49 1.94 -13.16
N GLY A 520 27.75 1.32 -14.07
CA GLY A 520 26.93 2.08 -15.01
C GLY A 520 25.94 2.91 -14.20
N ASN A 521 25.82 4.20 -14.51
CA ASN A 521 24.76 5.02 -13.93
C ASN A 521 23.45 4.68 -14.66
N VAL A 522 22.64 3.79 -14.09
CA VAL A 522 21.30 3.42 -14.60
C VAL A 522 20.20 4.21 -13.88
N GLY A 523 20.42 5.52 -13.69
CA GLY A 523 19.39 6.43 -13.20
C GLY A 523 18.21 6.47 -14.19
N ASN A 524 17.00 6.54 -13.65
CA ASN A 524 15.79 6.73 -14.47
C ASN A 524 15.63 8.22 -14.84
N PHE A 525 14.89 8.52 -15.90
CA PHE A 525 14.34 9.87 -16.12
C PHE A 525 13.07 10.05 -15.27
N GLY A 526 12.86 11.24 -14.69
CA GLY A 526 11.64 11.59 -13.97
C GLY A 526 10.70 12.45 -14.83
N GLY A 527 9.39 12.30 -14.67
CA GLY A 527 8.38 13.05 -15.44
C GLY A 527 8.28 14.52 -15.02
N GLY A 528 8.08 15.44 -15.97
CA GLY A 528 7.63 16.81 -15.68
C GLY A 528 8.52 17.65 -14.76
N GLY A 529 9.85 17.51 -14.82
CA GLY A 529 10.79 18.24 -13.97
C GLY A 529 11.06 17.59 -12.60
N THR A 530 10.60 16.36 -12.38
CA THR A 530 11.01 15.55 -11.22
C THR A 530 12.34 14.85 -11.50
N ASP A 531 13.22 14.82 -10.50
CA ASP A 531 14.45 14.03 -10.59
C ASP A 531 14.09 12.54 -10.64
N GLY A 532 14.43 11.89 -11.75
CA GLY A 532 14.36 10.44 -11.83
C GLY A 532 15.35 9.85 -10.82
N GLY A 533 14.89 8.88 -10.04
CA GLY A 533 15.57 8.49 -8.80
C GLY A 533 16.97 7.89 -8.99
N ARG A 534 17.66 7.69 -7.86
CA ARG A 534 19.08 7.29 -7.82
C ARG A 534 19.29 5.99 -8.58
N GLY A 535 20.20 6.01 -9.56
CA GLY A 535 20.53 4.86 -10.38
C GLY A 535 21.05 3.67 -9.57
N LEU A 536 20.81 2.46 -10.08
CA LEU A 536 21.31 1.22 -9.49
C LEU A 536 22.83 1.13 -9.68
N SER A 537 23.58 1.09 -8.58
CA SER A 537 25.02 0.82 -8.62
C SER A 537 25.25 -0.70 -8.67
N GLY A 538 25.71 -1.22 -9.81
CA GLY A 538 26.27 -2.57 -9.89
C GLY A 538 27.77 -2.50 -10.12
N GLU A 539 28.58 -2.89 -9.14
CA GLU A 539 30.02 -3.08 -9.36
C GLU A 539 30.24 -4.32 -10.24
N ASN A 540 30.84 -4.12 -11.41
CA ASN A 540 30.94 -5.16 -12.45
C ASN A 540 32.39 -5.45 -12.84
N GLY A 541 33.14 -6.09 -11.94
CA GLY A 541 34.45 -6.65 -12.29
C GLY A 541 34.37 -7.89 -13.18
N PHE A 542 35.49 -8.29 -13.76
CA PHE A 542 35.65 -9.58 -14.44
C PHE A 542 37.04 -10.16 -14.15
N GLY A 543 37.13 -11.48 -14.11
CA GLY A 543 38.40 -12.19 -14.08
C GLY A 543 39.01 -12.22 -15.47
N LEU A 544 40.31 -11.95 -15.58
CA LEU A 544 41.08 -12.07 -16.80
C LEU A 544 42.16 -13.14 -16.60
N ARG A 545 42.18 -14.16 -17.44
CA ARG A 545 43.19 -15.22 -17.43
C ARG A 545 43.95 -15.20 -18.75
N ILE A 546 45.26 -15.43 -18.70
CA ILE A 546 46.09 -15.57 -19.90
C ILE A 546 46.48 -17.03 -20.03
N ALA A 547 46.20 -17.62 -21.18
CA ALA A 547 46.47 -19.01 -21.47
C ALA A 547 47.32 -19.16 -22.74
N TYR A 548 48.00 -20.29 -22.83
CA TYR A 548 48.77 -20.71 -23.99
C TYR A 548 47.93 -21.64 -24.86
N ARG A 549 48.09 -21.57 -26.18
CA ARG A 549 47.56 -22.57 -27.12
C ARG A 549 48.66 -23.02 -28.07
N GLU A 550 48.91 -24.32 -28.12
CA GLU A 550 49.72 -24.94 -29.19
C GLU A 550 48.93 -24.81 -30.49
N ALA A 551 49.60 -24.41 -31.58
CA ALA A 551 48.93 -24.36 -32.87
C ALA A 551 48.43 -25.78 -33.20
N GLU A 552 47.13 -25.96 -33.42
CA GLU A 552 46.64 -27.20 -34.03
C GLU A 552 47.39 -27.36 -35.35
N GLN A 553 48.19 -28.41 -35.44
CA GLN A 553 48.73 -28.85 -36.72
C GLN A 553 47.53 -29.17 -37.58
N SER A 554 47.21 -28.31 -38.55
CA SER A 554 46.31 -28.63 -39.64
C SER A 554 46.74 -29.97 -40.21
N GLN A 555 45.99 -31.03 -39.93
CA GLN A 555 46.15 -32.30 -40.64
C GLN A 555 45.80 -31.99 -42.10
N ILE A 556 46.84 -32.03 -42.94
CA ILE A 556 46.79 -31.96 -44.41
C ILE A 556 45.99 -33.14 -44.94
#